data_AF-A0A0S7XX70-F1
#
_entry.id   AF-A0A0S7XX70-F1
#
_cell.length_a   1.000
_cell.length_b   1.000
_cell.length_c   1.000
_cell.angle_alpha   90.00
_cell.angle_beta   90.00
_cell.angle_gamma   90.00
#
_symmetry.space_group_name_H-M   'P 1'
#
loop_
_entity.id
_entity.type
_entity.pdbx_description
1 polymer ?
#
loop_
_entity_poly.entity_id
_entity_poly.type
_entity_poly.pdbx_seq_one_letter_code
_entity_poly.pdbx_strand_id
1 'polypeptide(L)'
;MPFNNLDLKKIYYYAICVIAFFVLMWGTIDLVSSSVGLLNMRGVLPVLSAPSEEAPLSSEKGEQFFDIYYQRKMLLDRLLDSLARVVVSGLIFGYCRYRVNKLEKRT
;
A
#
# COMPACT_ATOMS: atom_id res chain seq x y z
N MET A 1 -23.01 -0.09 -36.40
CA MET A 1 -24.01 0.12 -35.34
C MET A 1 -23.63 1.37 -34.57
N PRO A 2 -24.50 2.39 -34.43
CA PRO A 2 -24.15 3.55 -33.62
C PRO A 2 -24.18 3.12 -32.14
N PHE A 3 -23.03 3.16 -31.48
CA PHE A 3 -23.00 3.03 -30.02
C PHE A 3 -23.80 4.18 -29.42
N ASN A 4 -24.80 3.86 -28.60
CA ASN A 4 -25.50 4.89 -27.85
C ASN A 4 -24.51 5.57 -26.89
N ASN A 5 -24.62 6.89 -26.72
CA ASN A 5 -23.80 7.67 -25.79
C ASN A 5 -23.81 7.12 -24.34
N LEU A 6 -24.86 6.38 -23.96
CA LEU A 6 -24.98 5.68 -22.68
C LEU A 6 -24.05 4.46 -22.57
N ASP A 7 -23.87 3.71 -23.65
CA ASP A 7 -23.01 2.52 -23.66
C ASP A 7 -21.53 2.90 -23.60
N LEU A 8 -21.15 3.97 -24.30
CA LEU A 8 -19.79 4.54 -24.24
C LEU A 8 -19.43 5.00 -22.81
N LYS A 9 -20.39 5.64 -22.11
CA LYS A 9 -20.19 6.02 -20.70
C LYS A 9 -20.06 4.81 -19.78
N LYS A 10 -20.85 3.75 -19.98
CA LYS A 10 -20.73 2.50 -19.20
C LYS A 10 -19.36 1.87 -19.40
N ILE A 11 -18.91 1.69 -20.65
CA ILE A 11 -17.60 1.12 -20.98
C ILE A 11 -16.48 1.93 -20.33
N TYR A 12 -16.57 3.27 -20.36
CA TYR A 12 -15.60 4.14 -19.71
C TYR A 12 -15.47 3.88 -18.20
N TYR A 13 -16.59 3.80 -17.47
CA TYR A 13 -16.54 3.49 -16.03
C TYR A 13 -16.10 2.04 -15.75
N TYR A 14 -16.45 1.08 -16.61
CA TYR A 14 -15.96 -0.30 -16.50
C TYR A 14 -14.44 -0.38 -16.66
N ALA A 15 -13.87 0.33 -17.65
CA ALA A 15 -12.42 0.38 -17.83
C ALA A 15 -11.72 0.98 -16.59
N ILE A 16 -12.25 2.06 -16.03
CA ILE A 16 -11.71 2.64 -14.79
C ILE A 16 -11.85 1.66 -13.62
N CYS A 17 -12.98 0.96 -13.48
CA CYS A 17 -13.14 -0.06 -12.46
C CYS A 17 -12.08 -1.17 -12.56
N VAL A 18 -11.79 -1.66 -13.77
CA VAL A 18 -10.79 -2.72 -13.97
C VAL A 18 -9.38 -2.23 -13.60
N ILE A 19 -9.00 -1.03 -14.04
CA ILE A 19 -7.69 -0.44 -13.71
C ILE A 19 -7.57 -0.19 -12.20
N ALA A 20 -8.59 0.42 -11.58
CA ALA A 20 -8.60 0.68 -10.15
C ALA A 20 -8.56 -0.62 -9.34
N PHE A 21 -9.22 -1.69 -9.80
CA PHE A 21 -9.15 -3.00 -9.19
C PHE A 21 -7.74 -3.62 -9.27
N PHE A 22 -7.05 -3.48 -10.40
CA PHE A 22 -5.67 -3.93 -10.54
C PHE A 22 -4.74 -3.18 -9.57
N VAL A 23 -4.89 -1.86 -9.47
CA VAL A 23 -4.13 -1.04 -8.52
C VAL A 23 -4.43 -1.41 -7.06
N LEU A 24 -5.71 -1.70 -6.75
CA LEU A 24 -6.13 -2.19 -5.43
C LEU A 24 -5.43 -3.50 -5.07
N MET A 25 -5.50 -4.49 -5.95
CA MET A 25 -4.86 -5.81 -5.78
C MET A 25 -3.35 -5.68 -5.57
N TRP A 26 -2.69 -4.86 -6.39
CA TRP A 26 -1.27 -4.60 -6.24
C TRP A 26 -0.95 -3.92 -4.90
N GLY A 27 -1.71 -2.88 -4.55
CA GLY A 27 -1.54 -2.13 -3.32
C GLY A 27 -1.76 -3.00 -2.07
N THR A 28 -2.73 -3.91 -2.08
CA THR A 28 -2.93 -4.85 -0.96
C THR A 28 -1.79 -5.85 -0.82
N ILE A 29 -1.26 -6.39 -1.92
CA ILE A 29 -0.10 -7.29 -1.87
C ILE A 29 1.14 -6.56 -1.30
N ASP A 30 1.41 -5.34 -1.79
CA ASP A 30 2.53 -4.52 -1.29
C ASP A 30 2.37 -4.16 0.20
N LEU A 31 1.14 -3.83 0.62
CA LEU A 31 0.81 -3.52 2.01
C LEU A 31 1.03 -4.72 2.94
N VAL A 32 0.56 -5.91 2.53
CA VAL A 32 0.76 -7.16 3.28
C VAL A 32 2.25 -7.50 3.36
N SER A 33 2.97 -7.44 2.24
CA SER A 33 4.42 -7.71 2.18
C SER A 33 5.21 -6.80 3.12
N SER A 34 4.94 -5.49 3.06
CA SER A 34 5.61 -4.50 3.92
C SER A 34 5.26 -4.68 5.40
N SER A 35 4.01 -5.05 5.70
CA SER A 35 3.56 -5.34 7.07
C SER A 35 4.24 -6.58 7.64
N VAL A 36 4.36 -7.66 6.85
CA VAL A 36 5.08 -8.87 7.24
C VAL A 36 6.57 -8.58 7.46
N GLY A 37 7.19 -7.79 6.57
CA GLY A 37 8.58 -7.34 6.75
C GLY A 37 8.79 -6.56 8.06
N LEU A 38 7.86 -5.67 8.40
CA LEU A 38 7.92 -4.89 9.63
C LEU A 38 7.73 -5.75 10.89
N LEU A 39 6.85 -6.75 10.84
CA LEU A 39 6.62 -7.71 11.94
C LEU A 39 7.85 -8.61 12.15
N ASN A 40 8.47 -9.08 11.08
CA ASN A 40 9.68 -9.90 11.16
C ASN A 40 10.86 -9.10 11.70
N MET A 41 10.98 -7.80 11.40
CA MET A 41 12.00 -6.93 12.02
C MET A 41 11.78 -6.72 13.52
N ARG A 42 10.52 -6.65 13.98
CA ARG A 42 10.23 -6.63 15.43
C ARG A 42 10.65 -7.93 16.13
N GLY A 43 10.71 -9.06 15.42
CA GLY A 43 11.20 -10.34 15.94
C GLY A 43 12.72 -10.45 16.07
N VAL A 44 13.49 -9.57 15.40
CA VAL A 44 14.96 -9.50 15.51
C VAL A 44 15.41 -8.61 16.70
N LEU A 45 14.44 -8.03 17.42
CA LEU A 45 14.64 -7.16 18.58
C LEU A 45 14.74 -7.82 19.97
N PRO A 46 14.94 -9.15 20.19
CA PRO A 46 15.16 -9.67 21.54
C PRO A 46 16.65 -9.78 21.89
N VAL A 47 17.56 -8.95 21.36
CA VAL A 47 18.94 -8.84 21.90
C VAL A 47 19.49 -7.43 21.67
N LEU A 48 18.76 -6.43 22.16
CA LEU A 48 19.44 -5.19 22.51
C LEU A 48 19.11 -4.87 23.95
N SER A 49 19.90 -5.50 24.81
CA SER A 49 20.05 -5.21 26.22
C SER A 49 19.99 -3.70 26.46
N ALA A 50 19.27 -3.33 27.52
CA ALA A 50 19.15 -1.97 28.05
C ALA A 50 20.46 -1.17 27.93
N PRO A 51 20.40 0.14 27.64
CA PRO A 51 21.59 0.97 27.60
C PRO A 51 22.20 1.01 29.00
N SER A 52 23.22 0.19 29.25
CA SER A 52 24.13 0.43 30.37
C SER A 52 24.97 1.63 29.98
N GLU A 53 24.97 2.63 30.86
CA GLU A 53 25.82 3.80 30.79
C GLU A 53 27.27 3.44 30.42
N GLU A 54 27.91 4.31 29.63
CA GLU A 54 29.37 4.42 29.44
C GLU A 54 30.09 3.38 28.55
N ALA A 55 29.94 3.50 27.23
CA ALA A 55 31.05 3.32 26.27
C ALA A 55 30.65 3.87 24.88
N PRO A 56 31.57 4.52 24.12
CA PRO A 56 31.32 4.82 22.72
C PRO A 56 31.11 3.48 21.99
N LEU A 57 29.94 3.32 21.37
CA LEU A 57 29.62 2.18 20.52
C LEU A 57 30.75 1.99 19.50
N SER A 58 31.33 0.79 19.44
CA SER A 58 32.29 0.43 18.40
C SER A 58 31.69 0.73 17.03
N SER A 59 32.47 1.32 16.11
CA SER A 59 31.99 1.78 14.78
C SER A 59 31.12 0.74 14.06
N GLU A 60 31.47 -0.54 14.16
CA GLU A 60 30.70 -1.66 13.59
C GLU A 60 29.29 -1.83 14.18
N LYS A 61 29.12 -1.60 15.50
CA LYS A 61 27.80 -1.69 16.15
C LYS A 61 26.93 -0.47 15.82
N GLY A 62 27.56 0.69 15.59
CA GLY A 62 26.87 1.88 15.12
C GLY A 62 26.30 1.70 13.72
N GLU A 63 27.09 1.20 12.77
CA GLU A 63 26.67 0.96 11.38
C GLU A 63 25.51 -0.03 11.28
N GLN A 64 25.56 -1.14 12.02
CA GLN A 64 24.47 -2.11 12.06
C GLN A 64 23.17 -1.52 12.64
N PHE A 65 23.28 -0.56 13.56
CA PHE A 65 22.13 0.16 14.11
C PHE A 65 21.49 1.11 13.09
N PHE A 66 22.33 1.84 12.35
CA PHE A 66 21.87 2.72 11.28
C PHE A 66 21.18 1.92 10.16
N ASP A 67 21.71 0.76 9.78
CA ASP A 67 21.09 -0.10 8.77
C ASP A 67 19.70 -0.58 9.17
N ILE A 68 19.52 -1.05 10.42
CA ILE A 68 18.21 -1.49 10.93
C ILE A 68 17.23 -0.31 10.96
N TYR A 69 17.69 0.87 11.40
CA TYR A 69 16.87 2.08 11.40
C TYR A 69 16.42 2.47 9.99
N TYR A 70 17.32 2.49 9.01
CA TYR A 70 17.01 2.83 7.63
C TYR A 70 16.09 1.80 6.96
N GLN A 71 16.34 0.52 7.19
CA GLN A 71 15.46 -0.55 6.69
C GLN A 71 14.05 -0.44 7.26
N ARG A 72 13.93 -0.16 8.57
CA ARG A 72 12.62 0.06 9.20
C ARG A 72 11.92 1.29 8.63
N LYS A 73 12.65 2.39 8.42
CA LYS A 73 12.09 3.62 7.81
C LYS A 73 11.60 3.35 6.38
N MET A 74 12.39 2.65 5.57
CA MET A 74 12.02 2.29 4.19
C MET A 74 10.75 1.43 4.14
N LEU A 75 10.62 0.45 5.05
CA LEU A 75 9.41 -0.38 5.16
C LEU A 75 8.18 0.42 5.60
N LEU A 76 8.34 1.37 6.53
CA LEU A 76 7.26 2.25 6.96
C LEU A 76 6.80 3.20 5.85
N ASP A 77 7.74 3.82 5.13
CA ASP A 77 7.42 4.70 4.01
C ASP A 77 6.67 3.92 2.91
N ARG A 78 7.13 2.70 2.61
CA ARG A 78 6.46 1.79 1.65
C ARG A 78 5.08 1.34 2.13
N LEU A 79 4.91 1.08 3.43
CA LEU A 79 3.63 0.71 4.02
C LEU A 79 2.62 1.86 3.92
N LEU A 80 3.04 3.09 4.24
CA LEU A 80 2.19 4.27 4.15
C LEU A 80 1.81 4.59 2.70
N ASP A 81 2.75 4.49 1.76
CA ASP A 81 2.48 4.67 0.33
C ASP A 81 1.46 3.62 -0.18
N SER A 82 1.67 2.35 0.19
CA SER A 82 0.76 1.26 -0.18
C SER A 82 -0.63 1.45 0.43
N LEU A 83 -0.69 1.91 1.67
CA LEU A 83 -1.96 2.21 2.35
C LEU A 83 -2.70 3.34 1.63
N ALA A 84 -2.02 4.44 1.30
CA ALA A 84 -2.60 5.54 0.53
C ALA A 84 -3.11 5.06 -0.83
N ARG A 85 -2.34 4.21 -1.52
CA ARG A 85 -2.73 3.62 -2.80
C ARG A 85 -4.00 2.77 -2.67
N VAL A 86 -4.10 1.91 -1.66
CA VAL A 86 -5.29 1.09 -1.39
C VAL A 86 -6.51 1.97 -1.09
N VAL A 87 -6.36 3.00 -0.25
CA VAL A 87 -7.47 3.90 0.09
C VAL A 87 -7.97 4.66 -1.13
N VAL A 88 -7.06 5.29 -1.89
CA VAL A 88 -7.43 6.10 -3.06
C VAL A 88 -8.04 5.23 -4.17
N SER A 89 -7.42 4.09 -4.48
CA SER A 89 -7.95 3.17 -5.49
C SER A 89 -9.28 2.54 -5.06
N GLY A 90 -9.47 2.29 -3.76
CA GLY A 90 -10.74 1.85 -3.17
C GLY A 90 -11.86 2.86 -3.36
N LEU A 91 -11.59 4.14 -3.09
CA LEU A 91 -12.56 5.23 -3.30
C LEU A 91 -12.92 5.38 -4.78
N ILE A 92 -11.94 5.36 -5.68
CA ILE A 92 -12.15 5.44 -7.12
C ILE A 92 -12.99 4.26 -7.61
N PHE A 93 -12.61 3.04 -7.23
CA PHE A 93 -13.34 1.82 -7.60
C PHE A 93 -14.79 1.86 -7.09
N GLY A 94 -15.00 2.22 -5.83
CA GLY A 94 -16.33 2.36 -5.23
C GLY A 94 -17.18 3.40 -5.96
N TYR A 95 -16.61 4.56 -6.29
CA TYR A 95 -17.30 5.60 -7.05
C TYR A 95 -17.69 5.12 -8.45
N CYS A 96 -16.75 4.53 -9.20
CA CYS A 96 -17.01 4.06 -10.56
C CYS A 96 -18.05 2.93 -10.56
N ARG A 97 -17.97 1.98 -9.62
CA ARG A 97 -18.96 0.91 -9.48
C ARG A 97 -20.35 1.45 -9.15
N TYR A 98 -20.45 2.46 -8.26
CA TYR A 98 -21.71 3.14 -7.99
C TYR A 98 -22.28 3.83 -9.24
N ARG A 99 -21.43 4.50 -10.03
CA ARG A 99 -21.85 5.17 -11.28
C ARG A 99 -22.34 4.17 -12.32
N VAL A 100 -21.66 3.04 -12.50
CA VAL A 100 -22.10 1.96 -13.40
C VAL A 100 -23.46 1.43 -12.97
N ASN A 101 -23.62 1.04 -11.71
CA ASN A 101 -24.89 0.51 -11.19
C ASN A 101 -26.05 1.51 -11.38
N LYS A 102 -25.78 2.82 -11.23
CA LYS A 102 -26.79 3.86 -11.48
C LYS A 102 -27.15 3.99 -12.97
N LEU A 103 -26.19 3.79 -13.87
CA LEU A 103 -26.42 3.82 -15.32
C LEU A 103 -27.17 2.57 -15.80
N GLU A 104 -26.90 1.41 -15.21
CA GLU A 104 -27.62 0.17 -15.48
C GLU A 104 -29.09 0.26 -15.06
N LYS A 105 -29.38 0.81 -13.86
CA LYS A 105 -30.76 1.02 -13.40
C LYS A 105 -31.58 2.03 -14.20
N ARG A 106 -30.94 2.82 -15.09
CA ARG A 106 -31.59 3.82 -15.95
C ARG A 106 -31.81 3.33 -17.39
N THR A 107 -31.29 2.16 -17.74
CA THR A 107 -31.47 1.52 -19.05
C THR A 107 -32.57 0.48 -18.90
#